data_AF-A0AAJ5YVG7-F1
#
_entry.id   AF-A0AAJ5YVG7-F1
#
_cell.length_a   1.000
_cell.length_b   1.000
_cell.length_c   1.000
_cell.angle_alpha   90.00
_cell.angle_beta   90.00
_cell.angle_gamma   90.00
#
_symmetry.space_group_name_H-M   'P 1'
#
loop_
_entity.id
_entity.type
_entity.pdbx_description
1 polymer ?
#
loop_
_entity_poly.entity_id
_entity_poly.type
_entity_poly.pdbx_seq_one_letter_code
_entity_poly.pdbx_strand_id
1 'polypeptide(L)'
;MSNEPSYEEYVERIHYSEKYCDDHWEYRHVILPKPFLKRIPKSYFDPEEPGVLRILSDAEWRGIGITQSLGWEHYEVHAPEPHILLFRRERDYQEKYGPHGKPSDAAKIKAASAAQQSNSSNQR
;
A
#
# COMPACT_ATOMS: atom_id res chain seq x y z
N MET A 1 -10.04 -22.81 21.47
CA MET A 1 -9.12 -21.68 21.26
C MET A 1 -9.19 -21.33 19.79
N SER A 2 -9.70 -20.16 19.43
CA SER A 2 -9.74 -19.73 18.04
C SER A 2 -8.30 -19.49 17.58
N ASN A 3 -7.76 -20.36 16.73
CA ASN A 3 -6.46 -20.17 16.06
C ASN A 3 -6.61 -19.09 14.99
N GLU A 4 -6.97 -17.87 15.39
CA GLU A 4 -7.00 -16.76 14.45
C GLU A 4 -5.58 -16.22 14.26
N PRO A 5 -5.11 -16.10 13.00
CA PRO A 5 -3.78 -15.59 12.73
C PRO A 5 -3.55 -14.19 13.30
N SER A 6 -2.30 -13.92 13.68
CA SER A 6 -1.89 -12.58 14.10
C SER A 6 -1.89 -11.60 12.91
N TYR A 7 -1.79 -10.29 13.18
CA TYR A 7 -1.66 -9.29 12.12
C TYR A 7 -0.41 -9.51 11.26
N GLU A 8 0.71 -9.82 11.90
CA GLU A 8 1.99 -10.10 11.23
C GLU A 8 1.90 -11.34 10.33
N GLU A 9 1.25 -12.40 10.81
CA GLU A 9 1.01 -13.62 10.01
C GLU A 9 0.13 -13.34 8.79
N TYR A 10 -0.80 -12.38 8.86
CA TYR A 10 -1.54 -11.95 7.67
C TYR A 10 -0.66 -11.18 6.69
N VAL A 11 0.21 -10.30 7.18
CA VAL A 11 1.15 -9.53 6.36
C VAL A 11 2.09 -10.45 5.59
N GLU A 12 2.60 -11.50 6.26
CA GLU A 12 3.46 -12.51 5.62
C GLU A 12 2.73 -13.32 4.53
N ARG A 13 1.40 -13.41 4.60
CA ARG A 13 0.57 -14.12 3.62
C ARG A 13 0.10 -13.24 2.46
N ILE A 14 0.51 -11.96 2.42
CA ILE A 14 0.23 -11.08 1.28
C ILE A 14 0.98 -11.61 0.06
N HIS A 15 0.25 -11.85 -1.04
CA HIS A 15 0.82 -12.34 -2.27
C HIS A 15 1.02 -11.21 -3.28
N TYR A 16 2.16 -11.21 -3.96
CA TYR A 16 2.55 -10.21 -4.96
C TYR A 16 2.67 -10.89 -6.31
N SER A 17 1.96 -10.41 -7.32
CA SER A 17 2.08 -10.96 -8.67
C SER A 17 3.44 -10.66 -9.30
N GLU A 18 3.77 -11.40 -10.36
CA GLU A 18 4.77 -10.96 -11.31
C GLU A 18 4.37 -9.60 -11.91
N LYS A 19 5.37 -8.86 -12.38
CA LYS A 19 5.14 -7.56 -13.01
C LYS A 19 4.89 -7.77 -14.49
N TYR A 20 3.97 -6.97 -15.04
CA TYR A 20 3.67 -6.96 -16.47
C TYR A 20 3.67 -5.50 -16.94
N CYS A 21 4.05 -5.26 -18.19
CA CYS A 21 4.23 -3.91 -18.71
C CYS A 21 3.43 -3.71 -20.00
N ASP A 22 2.99 -2.48 -20.22
CA ASP A 22 2.66 -1.98 -21.54
C ASP A 22 3.70 -0.94 -22.00
N ASP A 23 3.36 -0.12 -22.98
CA ASP A 23 4.26 0.92 -23.51
C ASP A 23 4.60 2.02 -22.50
N HIS A 24 3.71 2.30 -21.55
CA HIS A 24 3.78 3.47 -20.64
C HIS A 24 3.96 3.08 -19.17
N TRP A 25 3.41 1.94 -18.76
CA TRP A 25 3.25 1.55 -17.37
C TRP A 25 3.78 0.14 -17.10
N GLU A 26 4.25 -0.04 -15.87
CA GLU A 26 4.50 -1.34 -15.26
C GLU A 26 3.43 -1.58 -14.20
N TYR A 27 2.86 -2.77 -14.20
CA TYR A 27 1.71 -3.17 -13.40
C TYR A 27 2.03 -4.37 -12.53
N ARG A 28 1.28 -4.48 -11.43
CA ARG A 28 1.28 -5.63 -10.53
C ARG A 28 -0.03 -5.63 -9.75
N HIS A 29 -0.52 -6.80 -9.39
CA HIS A 29 -1.59 -6.91 -8.41
C HIS A 29 -1.07 -7.51 -7.10
N VAL A 30 -1.66 -7.07 -5.99
CA VAL A 30 -1.38 -7.57 -4.64
C VAL A 30 -2.65 -8.22 -4.12
N ILE A 31 -2.53 -9.45 -3.63
CA ILE A 31 -3.65 -10.22 -3.11
C ILE A 31 -3.52 -10.32 -1.60
N LEU A 32 -4.47 -9.72 -0.89
CA LEU A 32 -4.60 -9.80 0.56
C LEU A 32 -5.29 -11.12 0.95
N PRO A 33 -4.92 -11.73 2.08
CA PRO A 33 -5.72 -12.82 2.64
C PRO A 33 -7.14 -12.34 2.93
N LYS A 34 -8.18 -13.05 2.45
CA LYS A 34 -9.59 -12.62 2.63
C LYS A 34 -9.97 -12.27 4.07
N PRO A 35 -9.55 -13.02 5.12
CA PRO A 35 -9.84 -12.66 6.50
C PRO A 35 -9.17 -11.36 6.96
N PHE A 36 -8.05 -10.99 6.31
CA PHE A 36 -7.30 -9.78 6.65
C PHE A 36 -8.09 -8.50 6.34
N LEU A 37 -8.99 -8.51 5.35
CA LEU A 37 -9.87 -7.38 5.06
C LEU A 37 -10.68 -6.93 6.28
N LYS A 38 -11.07 -7.87 7.17
CA LYS A 38 -11.82 -7.56 8.39
C LYS A 38 -10.99 -6.80 9.44
N ARG A 39 -9.66 -6.79 9.30
CA ARG A 39 -8.72 -6.12 10.20
C ARG A 39 -8.34 -4.72 9.71
N ILE A 40 -8.66 -4.39 8.46
CA ILE A 40 -8.36 -3.07 7.88
C ILE A 40 -9.37 -2.03 8.43
N PRO A 41 -8.92 -0.79 8.72
CA PRO A 41 -9.81 0.29 9.15
C PRO A 41 -10.97 0.53 8.17
N LYS A 42 -12.18 0.73 8.69
CA LYS A 42 -13.38 0.99 7.87
C LYS A 42 -13.25 2.23 6.97
N SER A 43 -12.42 3.19 7.35
CA SER A 43 -12.15 4.42 6.57
C SER A 43 -11.38 4.17 5.27
N TYR A 44 -10.85 2.97 5.08
CA TYR A 44 -10.14 2.55 3.86
C TYR A 44 -11.05 1.82 2.88
N PHE A 45 -12.30 1.59 3.26
CA PHE A 45 -13.33 1.03 2.39
C PHE A 45 -14.10 2.14 1.69
N ASP A 46 -14.59 1.83 0.51
CA ASP A 46 -15.46 2.72 -0.26
C ASP A 46 -16.81 2.87 0.47
N PRO A 47 -17.30 4.10 0.72
CA PRO A 47 -18.59 4.32 1.34
C PRO A 47 -19.77 3.94 0.45
N GLU A 48 -19.61 3.97 -0.88
CA GLU A 48 -20.65 3.65 -1.86
C GLU A 48 -20.67 2.15 -2.17
N GLU A 49 -19.54 1.45 -2.03
CA GLU A 49 -19.41 0.03 -2.32
C GLU A 49 -18.94 -0.82 -1.13
N PRO A 50 -19.87 -1.46 -0.38
CA PRO A 50 -19.53 -2.22 0.82
C PRO A 50 -18.57 -3.37 0.57
N GLY A 51 -17.43 -3.34 1.27
CA GLY A 51 -16.43 -4.42 1.24
C GLY A 51 -15.34 -4.24 0.19
N VAL A 52 -15.42 -3.20 -0.64
CA VAL A 52 -14.36 -2.81 -1.57
C VAL A 52 -13.49 -1.75 -0.92
N LEU A 53 -12.17 -1.87 -1.06
CA LEU A 53 -11.24 -0.84 -0.61
C LEU A 53 -11.33 0.35 -1.57
N ARG A 54 -11.33 1.58 -1.06
CA ARG A 54 -11.14 2.76 -1.92
C ARG A 54 -9.69 2.82 -2.41
N ILE A 55 -9.40 3.76 -3.30
CA ILE A 55 -8.03 4.11 -3.65
C ILE A 55 -7.25 4.54 -2.40
N LEU A 56 -6.07 3.93 -2.23
CA LEU A 56 -5.22 4.09 -1.06
C LEU A 56 -3.95 4.85 -1.47
N SER A 57 -3.58 5.83 -0.66
CA SER A 57 -2.29 6.52 -0.82
C SER A 57 -1.11 5.62 -0.41
N ASP A 58 0.12 6.00 -0.81
CA ASP A 58 1.37 5.28 -0.46
C ASP A 58 1.47 4.98 1.04
N ALA A 59 1.19 5.98 1.89
CA ALA A 59 1.22 5.80 3.33
C ALA A 59 0.16 4.81 3.84
N GLU A 60 -1.04 4.82 3.24
CA GLU A 60 -2.15 3.98 3.68
C GLU A 60 -1.93 2.52 3.34
N TRP A 61 -1.58 2.19 2.09
CA TRP A 61 -1.33 0.80 1.71
C TRP A 61 -0.06 0.24 2.35
N ARG A 62 0.98 1.06 2.56
CA ARG A 62 2.16 0.65 3.35
C ARG A 62 1.79 0.38 4.80
N GLY A 63 0.89 1.19 5.38
CA GLY A 63 0.38 0.99 6.73
C GLY A 63 -0.37 -0.33 6.93
N ILE A 64 -0.97 -0.89 5.88
CA ILE A 64 -1.62 -2.21 5.89
C ILE A 64 -0.58 -3.36 5.85
N GLY A 65 0.71 -3.04 5.62
CA GLY A 65 1.79 -4.02 5.56
C GLY A 65 2.14 -4.45 4.13
N ILE A 66 1.57 -3.82 3.10
CA ILE A 66 2.00 -4.05 1.72
C ILE A 66 3.39 -3.42 1.54
N THR A 67 4.35 -4.22 1.11
CA THR A 67 5.75 -3.81 0.93
C THR A 67 6.17 -3.97 -0.52
N GLN A 68 6.53 -2.85 -1.14
CA GLN A 68 7.04 -2.82 -2.50
C GLN A 68 7.95 -1.60 -2.69
N SER A 69 8.68 -1.59 -3.82
CA SER A 69 9.61 -0.52 -4.19
C SER A 69 8.90 0.83 -4.35
N LEU A 70 9.66 1.90 -4.55
CA LEU A 70 9.09 3.23 -4.77
C LEU A 70 8.42 3.34 -6.15
N GLY A 71 7.48 4.29 -6.25
CA GLY A 71 6.80 4.66 -7.49
C GLY A 71 5.49 3.94 -7.78
N TRP A 72 5.10 2.95 -6.98
CA TRP A 72 3.83 2.23 -7.16
C TRP A 72 2.64 3.04 -6.65
N GLU A 73 1.61 3.13 -7.49
CA GLU A 73 0.34 3.80 -7.22
C GLU A 73 -0.79 2.77 -7.25
N HIS A 74 -1.60 2.71 -6.19
CA HIS A 74 -2.87 1.99 -6.22
C HIS A 74 -3.81 2.82 -7.10
N TYR A 75 -4.14 2.32 -8.30
CA TYR A 75 -4.80 3.15 -9.31
C TYR A 75 -6.24 2.76 -9.59
N GLU A 76 -6.61 1.52 -9.29
CA GLU A 76 -7.93 0.99 -9.60
C GLU A 76 -8.33 -0.07 -8.57
N VAL A 77 -9.63 -0.12 -8.28
CA VAL A 77 -10.24 -1.07 -7.36
C VAL A 77 -10.89 -2.19 -8.16
N HIS A 78 -10.72 -3.43 -7.70
CA HIS A 78 -11.31 -4.58 -8.37
C HIS A 78 -12.50 -5.11 -7.57
N ALA A 79 -13.69 -4.56 -7.81
CA ALA A 79 -14.92 -4.88 -7.09
C ALA A 79 -15.27 -6.39 -7.02
N PRO A 80 -15.14 -7.20 -8.10
CA PRO A 80 -15.44 -8.64 -8.03
C PRO A 80 -14.58 -9.41 -7.03
N GLU A 81 -13.32 -9.00 -6.85
CA GLU A 81 -12.39 -9.59 -5.90
C GLU A 81 -11.72 -8.50 -5.05
N PRO A 82 -12.39 -7.99 -3.99
CA PRO A 82 -11.96 -6.79 -3.23
C PRO A 82 -10.66 -6.96 -2.45
N HIS A 83 -10.16 -8.19 -2.39
CA HIS A 83 -8.88 -8.54 -1.78
C HIS A 83 -7.71 -8.40 -2.76
N ILE A 84 -7.98 -8.06 -4.03
CA ILE A 84 -6.98 -7.79 -5.05
C ILE A 84 -6.86 -6.28 -5.24
N LEU A 85 -5.66 -5.74 -5.01
CA LEU A 85 -5.33 -4.34 -5.22
C LEU A 85 -4.47 -4.20 -6.47
N LEU A 86 -4.81 -3.24 -7.33
CA LEU A 86 -4.14 -3.02 -8.61
C LEU A 86 -3.15 -1.87 -8.50
N PHE A 87 -1.88 -2.16 -8.74
CA PHE A 87 -0.81 -1.17 -8.71
C PHE A 87 -0.25 -0.93 -10.11
N ARG A 88 0.13 0.33 -10.38
CA ARG A 88 0.90 0.72 -11.56
C ARG A 88 2.04 1.65 -11.16
N ARG A 89 3.07 1.74 -12.00
CA ARG A 89 4.10 2.77 -11.94
C ARG A 89 4.61 3.10 -13.34
N GLU A 90 5.21 4.27 -13.51
CA GLU A 90 5.87 4.63 -14.77
C GLU A 90 6.91 3.57 -15.14
N ARG A 91 6.90 3.11 -16.39
CA ARG A 91 7.83 2.05 -16.84
C ARG A 91 9.29 2.45 -16.69
N ASP A 92 9.62 3.71 -16.95
CA ASP A 92 10.95 4.30 -16.84
C ASP A 92 11.26 4.85 -15.43
N TYR A 93 10.38 4.63 -14.44
CA TYR A 93 10.52 5.24 -13.10
C TYR A 93 11.89 5.03 -12.46
N GLN A 94 12.38 3.79 -12.48
CA GLN A 94 13.66 3.44 -11.86
C GLN A 94 14.85 4.05 -12.61
N GLU A 95 14.75 4.20 -13.93
CA GLU A 95 15.77 4.84 -14.75
C GLU A 95 15.79 6.36 -14.51
N LYS A 96 14.60 6.96 -14.44
CA LYS A 96 14.42 8.40 -14.30
C LYS A 96 14.76 8.96 -12.92
N TYR A 97 14.48 8.19 -11.86
CA TYR A 97 14.61 8.66 -10.48
C TYR A 97 15.62 7.87 -9.64
N GLY A 98 16.13 6.75 -10.16
CA GLY A 98 17.06 5.89 -9.45
C GLY A 98 16.44 5.23 -8.20
N PRO A 99 17.29 4.65 -7.33
CA PRO A 99 16.84 3.93 -6.14
C PRO A 99 16.17 4.82 -5.09
N HIS A 100 16.37 6.13 -5.16
CA HIS A 100 15.85 7.10 -4.19
C HIS A 100 14.45 7.63 -4.55
N GLY A 101 13.95 7.35 -5.76
CA GLY A 101 12.62 7.76 -6.20
C GLY A 101 12.48 9.26 -6.47
N LYS A 102 11.25 9.71 -6.77
CA LYS A 102 10.96 11.12 -7.07
C LYS A 102 11.33 12.01 -5.87
N PRO A 103 11.77 13.26 -6.07
CA PRO A 103 12.10 14.19 -4.96
C PRO A 103 10.94 14.39 -3.96
N SER A 104 9.69 14.27 -4.44
CA SER A 104 8.48 14.30 -3.61
C SER A 104 8.41 13.14 -2.62
N ASP A 105 8.92 11.97 -2.98
CA ASP A 105 8.89 10.78 -2.14
C ASP A 105 9.97 10.87 -1.04
N ALA A 106 11.16 11.37 -1.40
CA ALA A 106 12.21 11.71 -0.42
C ALA A 106 11.76 12.77 0.59
N ALA A 107 11.02 13.79 0.13
CA ALA A 107 10.45 14.82 1.01
C ALA A 107 9.38 14.25 1.97
N LYS A 108 8.53 13.32 1.49
CA LYS A 108 7.56 12.60 2.33
C LYS A 108 8.22 11.72 3.39
N ILE A 109 9.31 11.02 3.05
CA ILE A 109 10.09 10.24 4.02
C ILE A 109 10.65 11.16 5.12
N LYS A 110 11.24 12.30 4.75
CA LYS A 110 11.79 13.26 5.72
C LYS A 110 10.70 13.90 6.60
N ALA A 111 9.53 14.20 6.05
CA ALA A 111 8.40 14.75 6.79
C ALA A 111 7.80 13.73 7.78
N ALA A 112 7.67 12.46 7.38
CA ALA A 112 7.19 11.39 8.24
C ALA A 112 8.14 11.13 9.43
N SER A 113 9.46 11.12 9.18
CA SER A 113 10.46 10.98 10.25
C SER A 113 10.51 12.18 11.20
N ALA A 114 10.27 13.40 10.70
CA ALA A 114 10.23 14.61 11.52
C ALA A 114 8.97 14.70 12.41
N ALA A 115 7.81 14.26 11.91
CA ALA A 115 6.56 14.25 12.67
C ALA A 115 6.57 13.25 13.84
N GLN A 116 7.40 12.19 13.79
CA GLN A 116 7.58 11.26 14.90
C GLN A 116 8.47 11.81 16.03
N GLN A 117 9.36 12.78 15.75
CA GLN A 117 10.23 13.36 16.78
C GLN A 117 9.57 14.50 17.58
N SER A 118 8.53 15.15 17.05
CA SER A 118 7.86 16.26 17.74
C SER A 118 6.89 15.84 18.85
N ASN A 119 6.58 14.55 18.99
CA ASN A 119 5.61 14.08 19.99
C ASN A 119 6.22 13.64 21.34
N SER A 120 7.56 13.76 21.51
CA SER A 120 8.25 13.42 22.77
C SER A 120 8.61 14.63 23.65
N SER A 121 8.19 15.85 23.29
CA SER A 121 8.65 17.07 23.96
C SER A 121 7.62 17.76 24.87
N ASN A 122 6.39 17.26 24.99
CA ASN A 122 5.36 17.86 25.87
C ASN A 122 5.05 16.97 27.08
N GLN A 123 6.05 16.82 27.96
CA GLN A 123 5.84 16.52 29.39
C GLN A 123 7.06 17.00 30.17
N ARG A 124 7.05 18.29 30.50
CA ARG A 124 7.70 18.85 31.69
C ARG A 124 6.75 19.86 32.31
#